data_AF-K7EXF3-F1
#
_entry.id   AF-K7EXF3-F1
#
_cell.length_a   1.000
_cell.length_b   1.000
_cell.length_c   1.000
_cell.angle_alpha   90.00
_cell.angle_beta   90.00
_cell.angle_gamma   90.00
#
_symmetry.space_group_name_H-M   'P 1'
#
loop_
_entity.id
_entity.type
_entity.pdbx_description
1 polymer ?
#
loop_
_entity_poly.entity_id
_entity_poly.type
_entity_poly.pdbx_seq_one_letter_code
_entity_poly.pdbx_strand_id
1 'polypeptide(L)'
;MAEMLNDFFVSVFTEKSGGVPNVVNTSRERVSLEDRIHKEQVKNHLGKLDVSKSPGPDEMHPRILKELIEEVSEPLAMIFEKSWQTGEIPEDWKRANIVPIYKKGNKNNPGNYRPVSLTSVPGKIMEQVIKEIICKHLEGNKVIGNSQHGFVKNKSCQTNLIAFFDRITSLVDKGEAVDVIYLDFSKAFDTVSHDILIDKLGKYNLDRATIRWVHNWLDNRSQRVVVNGSKSCWKGIT
;
A
#
# COMPACT_ATOMS: atom_id res chain seq x y z
N MET A 1 -8.41 -8.70 -25.79
CA MET A 1 -7.18 -8.15 -25.17
C MET A 1 -7.38 -7.83 -23.69
N ALA A 2 -8.40 -7.06 -23.31
CA ALA A 2 -8.67 -6.76 -21.90
C ALA A 2 -8.80 -8.02 -21.03
N GLU A 3 -9.56 -9.04 -21.47
CA GLU A 3 -9.66 -10.28 -20.68
C GLU A 3 -8.36 -11.07 -20.58
N MET A 4 -7.69 -11.31 -21.70
CA MET A 4 -6.42 -12.02 -21.70
C MET A 4 -5.36 -11.34 -20.81
N LEU A 5 -5.33 -10.01 -20.74
CA LEU A 5 -4.49 -9.29 -19.78
C LEU A 5 -4.97 -9.46 -18.33
N ASN A 6 -6.28 -9.46 -18.11
CA ASN A 6 -6.87 -9.66 -16.78
C ASN A 6 -6.55 -11.06 -16.25
N ASP A 7 -6.76 -12.09 -17.06
CA ASP A 7 -6.40 -13.49 -16.76
C ASP A 7 -4.94 -13.60 -16.35
N PHE A 8 -4.05 -13.00 -17.14
CA PHE A 8 -2.63 -13.01 -16.85
C PHE A 8 -2.30 -12.27 -15.55
N PHE A 9 -2.79 -11.06 -15.33
CA PHE A 9 -2.49 -10.31 -14.10
C PHE A 9 -3.04 -10.98 -12.85
N VAL A 10 -4.21 -11.61 -12.92
CA VAL A 10 -4.77 -12.39 -11.80
C VAL A 10 -3.87 -13.60 -11.49
N SER A 11 -3.34 -14.29 -12.52
CA SER A 11 -2.47 -15.47 -12.33
C SER A 11 -1.13 -15.18 -11.65
N VAL A 12 -0.74 -13.91 -11.50
CA VAL A 12 0.49 -13.54 -10.81
C VAL A 12 0.32 -13.50 -9.29
N PHE A 13 -0.91 -13.32 -8.79
CA PHE A 13 -1.17 -13.34 -7.36
C PHE A 13 -1.01 -14.75 -6.79
N THR A 14 -0.42 -14.82 -5.60
CA THR A 14 -0.18 -16.10 -4.92
C THR A 14 -1.47 -16.59 -4.26
N GLU A 15 -1.85 -17.85 -4.46
CA GLU A 15 -2.98 -18.46 -3.75
C GLU A 15 -2.72 -18.47 -2.22
N LYS A 16 -3.76 -18.16 -1.43
CA LYS A 16 -3.67 -18.20 0.04
C LYS A 16 -3.31 -19.61 0.51
N SER A 17 -2.24 -19.72 1.28
CA SER A 17 -1.96 -20.93 2.06
C SER A 17 -2.93 -20.95 3.24
N GLY A 18 -3.82 -21.95 3.29
CA GLY A 18 -4.82 -22.06 4.33
C GLY A 18 -4.20 -22.24 5.71
N GLY A 19 -4.05 -21.16 6.47
CA GLY A 19 -3.61 -21.18 7.86
C GLY A 19 -3.92 -19.86 8.53
N VAL A 20 -5.01 -19.81 9.31
CA VAL A 20 -5.36 -18.63 10.11
C VAL A 20 -4.23 -18.42 11.13
N PRO A 21 -3.55 -17.26 11.17
CA PRO A 21 -2.60 -16.98 12.23
C PRO A 21 -3.30 -16.99 13.57
N ASN A 22 -2.78 -17.75 14.53
CA ASN A 22 -3.18 -17.64 15.93
C ASN A 22 -2.77 -16.25 16.43
N VAL A 23 -3.71 -15.29 16.43
CA VAL A 23 -3.52 -13.99 17.04
C VAL A 23 -3.32 -14.22 18.55
N VAL A 24 -2.06 -14.22 18.99
CA VAL A 24 -1.69 -14.41 20.39
C VAL A 24 -2.37 -13.32 21.21
N ASN A 25 -3.11 -13.77 22.22
CA ASN A 25 -3.98 -12.94 23.02
C ASN A 25 -3.17 -12.28 24.15
N THR A 26 -2.54 -11.15 23.85
CA THR A 26 -1.95 -10.26 24.86
C THR A 26 -2.81 -9.01 25.02
N SER A 27 -3.03 -8.66 26.29
CA SER A 27 -3.85 -7.62 26.93
C SER A 27 -4.53 -6.53 26.08
N ARG A 28 -5.77 -6.20 26.44
CA ARG A 28 -6.58 -5.08 25.93
C ARG A 28 -5.85 -3.74 26.10
N GLU A 29 -5.05 -3.31 25.14
CA GLU A 29 -4.71 -1.90 25.00
C GLU A 29 -5.88 -1.19 24.32
N ARG A 30 -6.51 -0.28 25.07
CA ARG A 30 -7.52 0.64 24.54
C ARG A 30 -6.81 1.56 23.55
N VAL A 31 -7.35 1.69 22.35
CA VAL A 31 -6.97 2.78 21.43
C VAL A 31 -7.06 4.09 22.21
N SER A 32 -5.97 4.85 22.26
CA SER A 32 -5.93 6.11 22.99
C SER A 32 -6.95 7.07 22.37
N LEU A 33 -7.60 7.89 23.19
CA LEU A 33 -8.48 8.96 22.73
C LEU A 33 -7.77 9.98 21.81
N GLU A 34 -6.42 9.94 21.80
CA GLU A 34 -5.54 10.78 20.98
C GLU A 34 -5.39 10.31 19.52
N ASP A 35 -5.89 9.11 19.16
CA ASP A 35 -5.68 8.53 17.83
C ASP A 35 -6.89 8.66 16.90
N ARG A 36 -7.76 9.67 17.07
CA ARG A 36 -8.92 9.88 16.19
C ARG A 36 -8.49 10.41 14.82
N ILE A 37 -9.19 9.99 13.77
CA ILE A 37 -9.07 10.58 12.44
C ILE A 37 -9.85 11.90 12.43
N HIS A 38 -9.11 13.01 12.34
CA HIS A 38 -9.67 14.36 12.38
C HIS A 38 -9.98 14.89 10.98
N LYS A 39 -11.01 15.74 10.89
CA LYS A 39 -11.38 16.48 9.67
C LYS A 39 -10.18 17.19 9.06
N GLU A 40 -9.37 17.85 9.88
CA GLU A 40 -8.20 18.63 9.44
C GLU A 40 -7.16 17.74 8.74
N GLN A 41 -6.96 16.51 9.24
CA GLN A 41 -6.07 15.55 8.59
C GLN A 41 -6.60 15.19 7.20
N VAL A 42 -7.88 14.80 7.11
CA VAL A 42 -8.53 14.45 5.84
C VAL A 42 -8.50 15.63 4.86
N LYS A 43 -8.81 16.83 5.34
CA LYS A 43 -8.73 18.09 4.60
C LYS A 43 -7.33 18.32 4.04
N ASN A 44 -6.29 18.12 4.84
CA ASN A 44 -4.91 18.26 4.38
C ASN A 44 -4.56 17.27 3.24
N HIS A 45 -5.08 16.04 3.28
CA HIS A 45 -4.89 15.08 2.19
C HIS A 45 -5.67 15.48 0.93
N LEU A 46 -6.93 15.90 1.08
CA LEU A 46 -7.77 16.39 -0.02
C LEU A 46 -7.12 17.59 -0.73
N GLY A 47 -6.58 18.54 0.02
CA GLY A 47 -5.89 19.72 -0.52
C GLY A 47 -4.63 19.39 -1.33
N LYS A 48 -4.01 18.23 -1.08
CA LYS A 48 -2.82 17.74 -1.80
C LYS A 48 -3.16 16.87 -3.01
N LEU A 49 -4.43 16.60 -3.29
CA LEU A 49 -4.82 15.80 -4.46
C LEU A 49 -4.34 16.46 -5.76
N ASP A 50 -3.84 15.63 -6.66
CA ASP A 50 -3.54 16.01 -8.04
C ASP A 50 -4.81 15.86 -8.89
N VAL A 51 -5.36 17.00 -9.31
CA VAL A 51 -6.61 17.08 -10.07
C VAL A 51 -6.51 16.51 -11.48
N SER A 52 -5.31 16.21 -11.96
CA SER A 52 -5.08 15.59 -13.27
C SER A 52 -5.18 14.06 -13.25
N LYS A 53 -5.25 13.45 -12.06
CA LYS A 53 -5.32 11.98 -11.92
C LYS A 53 -6.71 11.44 -12.22
N SER A 54 -6.73 10.25 -12.81
CA SER A 54 -7.97 9.53 -13.12
C SER A 54 -8.64 8.96 -11.85
N PRO A 55 -9.99 8.90 -11.83
CA PRO A 55 -10.73 8.28 -10.74
C PRO A 55 -10.57 6.75 -10.73
N GLY A 56 -11.02 6.14 -9.63
CA GLY A 56 -11.19 4.69 -9.53
C GLY A 56 -12.51 4.22 -10.17
N PRO A 57 -12.94 2.98 -9.90
CA PRO A 57 -14.22 2.45 -10.39
C PRO A 57 -15.45 3.15 -9.83
N ASP A 58 -15.29 3.90 -8.74
CA ASP A 58 -16.31 4.73 -8.10
C ASP A 58 -16.56 6.05 -8.82
N GLU A 59 -15.75 6.36 -9.85
CA GLU A 59 -15.83 7.58 -10.66
C GLU A 59 -15.67 8.89 -9.85
N MET A 60 -15.20 8.79 -8.60
CA MET A 60 -14.96 9.95 -7.74
C MET A 60 -13.70 10.70 -8.18
N HIS A 61 -13.89 11.73 -9.00
CA HIS A 61 -12.79 12.48 -9.58
C HIS A 61 -12.06 13.33 -8.52
N PRO A 62 -10.71 13.32 -8.47
CA PRO A 62 -9.94 14.12 -7.51
C PRO A 62 -10.27 15.61 -7.52
N ARG A 63 -10.59 16.16 -8.70
CA ARG A 63 -11.04 17.55 -8.88
C ARG A 63 -12.27 17.88 -8.02
N ILE A 64 -13.32 17.06 -8.09
CA ILE A 64 -14.57 17.29 -7.35
C ILE A 64 -14.29 17.26 -5.84
N LEU A 65 -13.54 16.26 -5.38
CA LEU A 65 -13.16 16.12 -3.98
C LEU A 65 -12.33 17.30 -3.45
N LYS A 66 -11.49 17.88 -4.31
CA LYS A 66 -10.65 19.03 -3.96
C LYS A 66 -11.40 20.36 -4.01
N GLU A 67 -12.35 20.51 -4.92
CA GLU A 67 -13.20 21.71 -5.02
C GLU A 67 -14.25 21.75 -3.90
N LEU A 68 -14.78 20.59 -3.49
CA LEU A 68 -15.76 20.45 -2.39
C LEU A 68 -15.12 20.08 -1.06
N ILE A 69 -13.89 20.56 -0.83
CA ILE A 69 -13.06 20.12 0.29
C ILE A 69 -13.70 20.42 1.65
N GLU A 70 -14.38 21.56 1.81
CA GLU A 70 -14.98 21.96 3.10
C GLU A 70 -16.15 21.05 3.48
N GLU A 71 -16.90 20.65 2.47
CA GLU A 71 -18.14 19.89 2.56
C GLU A 71 -17.87 18.40 2.75
N VAL A 72 -16.86 17.85 2.06
CA VAL A 72 -16.57 16.41 2.08
C VAL A 72 -15.60 16.00 3.18
N SER A 73 -14.80 16.92 3.75
CA SER A 73 -13.78 16.57 4.74
C SER A 73 -14.38 15.93 6.01
N GLU A 74 -15.47 16.50 6.54
CA GLU A 74 -16.09 16.00 7.79
C GLU A 74 -16.79 14.64 7.57
N PRO A 75 -17.65 14.46 6.55
CA PRO A 75 -18.25 13.15 6.28
C PRO A 75 -17.19 12.06 6.03
N LEU A 76 -16.13 12.37 5.28
CA LEU A 76 -15.06 11.41 5.04
C LEU A 76 -14.30 11.06 6.32
N ALA A 77 -14.00 12.03 7.19
CA ALA A 77 -13.37 11.75 8.48
C ALA A 77 -14.22 10.80 9.35
N MET A 78 -15.55 11.02 9.39
CA MET A 78 -16.47 10.12 10.11
C MET A 78 -16.47 8.69 9.52
N ILE A 79 -16.45 8.57 8.20
CA ILE A 79 -16.41 7.26 7.51
C ILE A 79 -15.07 6.56 7.78
N PHE A 80 -13.96 7.29 7.69
CA PHE A 80 -12.60 6.79 7.92
C PHE A 80 -12.44 6.30 9.35
N GLU A 81 -12.86 7.10 10.32
CA GLU A 81 -12.83 6.73 11.74
C GLU A 81 -13.64 5.46 11.99
N LYS A 82 -14.87 5.40 11.47
CA LYS A 82 -15.71 4.22 11.61
C LYS A 82 -15.09 2.99 10.96
N SER A 83 -14.57 3.14 9.74
CA SER A 83 -13.89 2.06 9.01
C SER A 83 -12.69 1.51 9.79
N TRP A 84 -11.84 2.38 10.34
CA TRP A 84 -10.68 1.97 11.13
C TRP A 84 -11.09 1.27 12.43
N GLN A 85 -12.05 1.86 13.17
CA GLN A 85 -12.52 1.31 14.44
C GLN A 85 -13.27 -0.02 14.31
N THR A 86 -13.99 -0.27 13.22
CA THR A 86 -14.71 -1.54 13.00
C THR A 86 -13.86 -2.55 12.19
N GLY A 87 -12.90 -2.06 11.41
CA GLY A 87 -12.21 -2.84 10.38
C GLY A 87 -13.06 -3.07 9.13
N GLU A 88 -14.25 -2.49 9.02
CA GLU A 88 -15.10 -2.61 7.83
C GLU A 88 -14.64 -1.66 6.73
N ILE A 89 -14.63 -2.14 5.50
CA ILE A 89 -14.07 -1.40 4.36
C ILE A 89 -15.13 -1.34 3.27
N PRO A 90 -15.48 -0.14 2.78
CA PRO A 90 -16.37 -0.01 1.63
C PRO A 90 -15.89 -0.84 0.45
N GLU A 91 -16.80 -1.61 -0.13
CA GLU A 91 -16.53 -2.51 -1.25
C GLU A 91 -15.94 -1.76 -2.46
N ASP A 92 -16.38 -0.52 -2.70
CA ASP A 92 -15.86 0.32 -3.78
C ASP A 92 -14.36 0.62 -3.65
N TRP A 93 -13.81 0.62 -2.43
CA TRP A 93 -12.38 0.83 -2.21
C TRP A 93 -11.54 -0.43 -2.48
N LYS A 94 -12.18 -1.61 -2.43
CA LYS A 94 -11.56 -2.91 -2.73
C LYS A 94 -11.54 -3.25 -4.22
N ARG A 95 -12.18 -2.42 -5.05
CA ARG A 95 -12.23 -2.57 -6.51
C ARG A 95 -11.19 -1.72 -7.21
N ALA A 96 -10.57 -2.28 -8.24
CA ALA A 96 -9.59 -1.57 -9.08
C ALA A 96 -9.89 -1.69 -10.58
N ASN A 97 -9.78 -0.57 -11.30
CA ASN A 97 -9.62 -0.57 -12.75
C ASN A 97 -8.12 -0.67 -13.06
N ILE A 98 -7.70 -1.73 -13.75
CA ILE A 98 -6.31 -1.95 -14.14
C ILE A 98 -6.08 -1.34 -15.53
N VAL A 99 -5.15 -0.40 -15.61
CA VAL A 99 -4.67 0.17 -16.87
C VAL A 99 -3.33 -0.49 -17.20
N PRO A 100 -3.25 -1.30 -18.29
CA PRO A 100 -2.02 -1.96 -18.68
C PRO A 100 -1.07 -0.97 -19.36
N ILE A 101 0.11 -0.76 -18.79
CA ILE A 101 1.16 0.07 -19.40
C ILE A 101 2.20 -0.83 -20.04
N TYR A 102 2.38 -0.70 -21.35
CA TYR A 102 3.41 -1.42 -22.07
C TYR A 102 4.81 -1.03 -21.57
N LYS A 103 5.62 -2.03 -21.20
CA LYS A 103 6.98 -1.84 -20.66
C LYS A 103 8.05 -2.01 -21.73
N LYS A 104 8.15 -3.19 -22.37
CA LYS A 104 9.15 -3.53 -23.40
C LYS A 104 8.85 -4.87 -24.07
N GLY A 105 9.46 -5.18 -25.22
CA GLY A 105 9.38 -6.51 -25.87
C GLY A 105 8.19 -6.69 -26.84
N ASN A 106 7.67 -7.91 -26.93
CA ASN A 106 6.54 -8.21 -27.82
C ASN A 106 5.21 -7.72 -27.19
N LYS A 107 4.46 -6.88 -27.91
CA LYS A 107 3.14 -6.35 -27.48
C LYS A 107 2.05 -7.43 -27.37
N ASN A 108 2.24 -8.60 -27.97
CA ASN A 108 1.30 -9.71 -27.86
C ASN A 108 1.50 -10.56 -26.60
N ASN A 109 2.57 -10.31 -25.83
CA ASN A 109 2.85 -11.02 -24.58
C ASN A 109 2.36 -10.16 -23.38
N PRO A 110 1.36 -10.65 -22.59
CA PRO A 110 0.88 -9.97 -21.39
C PRO A 110 1.95 -9.62 -20.35
N GLY A 111 2.99 -10.45 -20.22
CA GLY A 111 4.10 -10.23 -19.28
C GLY A 111 4.95 -9.00 -19.58
N ASN A 112 4.76 -8.40 -20.76
CA ASN A 112 5.41 -7.17 -21.16
C ASN A 112 4.64 -5.90 -20.77
N TYR A 113 3.52 -6.04 -20.04
CA TYR A 113 2.73 -4.94 -19.51
C TYR A 113 2.85 -4.87 -17.98
N ARG A 114 2.83 -3.65 -17.45
CA ARG A 114 2.69 -3.39 -16.02
C ARG A 114 1.23 -3.07 -15.71
N PRO A 115 0.60 -3.76 -14.75
CA PRO A 115 -0.73 -3.38 -14.28
C PRO A 115 -0.61 -2.12 -13.42
N VAL A 116 -1.33 -1.05 -13.79
CA VAL A 116 -1.51 0.13 -12.92
C VAL A 116 -2.92 0.13 -12.37
N SER A 117 -3.05 0.00 -11.05
CA SER A 117 -4.33 -0.03 -10.36
C SER A 117 -4.86 1.37 -10.11
N LEU A 118 -5.98 1.71 -10.75
CA LEU A 118 -6.80 2.86 -10.40
C LEU A 118 -7.84 2.40 -9.36
N THR A 119 -7.58 2.74 -8.10
CA THR A 119 -8.50 2.53 -6.96
C THR A 119 -9.19 3.83 -6.57
N SER A 120 -10.25 3.71 -5.76
CA SER A 120 -11.02 4.81 -5.17
C SER A 120 -10.13 5.91 -4.58
N VAL A 121 -10.43 7.17 -4.88
CA VAL A 121 -9.66 8.32 -4.37
C VAL A 121 -9.84 8.46 -2.84
N PRO A 122 -11.06 8.41 -2.27
CA PRO A 122 -11.22 8.32 -0.82
C PRO A 122 -10.50 7.12 -0.20
N GLY A 123 -10.54 5.95 -0.84
CA GLY A 123 -9.80 4.77 -0.38
C GLY A 123 -8.29 5.03 -0.27
N LYS A 124 -7.68 5.67 -1.27
CA LYS A 124 -6.26 6.07 -1.23
C LYS A 124 -5.93 7.07 -0.12
N ILE A 125 -6.86 7.98 0.20
CA ILE A 125 -6.69 8.91 1.32
C ILE A 125 -6.70 8.12 2.63
N MET A 126 -7.63 7.17 2.78
CA MET A 126 -7.67 6.30 3.95
C MET A 126 -6.38 5.47 4.09
N GLU A 127 -5.85 4.93 2.99
CA GLU A 127 -4.54 4.26 2.97
C GLU A 127 -3.41 5.18 3.48
N GLN A 128 -3.43 6.47 3.12
CA GLN A 128 -2.45 7.44 3.63
C GLN A 128 -2.59 7.66 5.14
N VAL A 129 -3.81 7.79 5.65
CA VAL A 129 -4.06 7.95 7.08
C VAL A 129 -3.56 6.73 7.86
N ILE A 130 -3.90 5.52 7.42
CA ILE A 130 -3.41 4.28 8.04
C ILE A 130 -1.89 4.15 7.93
N LYS A 131 -1.31 4.52 6.80
CA LYS A 131 0.15 4.57 6.63
C LYS A 131 0.80 5.51 7.64
N GLU A 132 0.23 6.69 7.90
CA GLU A 132 0.78 7.64 8.87
C GLU A 132 0.77 7.05 10.28
N ILE A 133 -0.31 6.38 10.68
CA ILE A 133 -0.41 5.66 11.95
C ILE A 133 0.68 4.59 12.07
N ILE A 134 0.80 3.73 11.06
CA ILE A 134 1.82 2.66 11.02
C ILE A 134 3.23 3.26 11.08
N CYS A 135 3.53 4.25 10.24
CA CYS A 135 4.86 4.87 10.20
C CYS A 135 5.23 5.52 11.53
N LYS A 136 4.31 6.27 12.16
CA LYS A 136 4.52 6.89 13.47
C LYS A 136 4.87 5.84 14.54
N HIS A 137 4.17 4.71 14.53
CA HIS A 137 4.44 3.59 15.43
C HIS A 137 5.82 2.95 15.20
N LEU A 138 6.17 2.67 13.93
CA LEU A 138 7.45 2.05 13.59
C LEU A 138 8.65 2.98 13.90
N GLU A 139 8.48 4.30 13.69
CA GLU A 139 9.49 5.30 14.02
C GLU A 139 9.66 5.46 15.53
N GLY A 140 8.56 5.58 16.28
CA GLY A 140 8.58 5.72 17.74
C GLY A 140 9.24 4.52 18.44
N ASN A 141 8.99 3.31 17.93
CA ASN A 141 9.55 2.07 18.46
C ASN A 141 10.90 1.67 17.83
N LYS A 142 11.48 2.50 16.97
CA LYS A 142 12.76 2.26 16.27
C LYS A 142 12.82 0.89 15.59
N VAL A 143 11.71 0.44 15.01
CA VAL A 143 11.61 -0.87 14.34
C VAL A 143 12.45 -0.91 13.06
N ILE A 144 12.51 0.23 12.33
CA ILE A 144 13.24 0.34 11.08
C ILE A 144 14.71 0.70 11.35
N GLY A 145 15.63 -0.18 10.95
CA GLY A 145 17.06 0.03 11.11
C GLY A 145 17.62 1.21 10.30
N ASN A 146 18.73 1.78 10.78
CA ASN A 146 19.37 2.93 10.13
C ASN A 146 19.89 2.63 8.72
N SER A 147 20.18 1.37 8.39
CA SER A 147 20.58 0.91 7.06
C SER A 147 19.44 0.82 6.05
N GLN A 148 18.17 0.91 6.47
CA GLN A 148 17.05 0.95 5.54
C GLN A 148 16.91 2.37 4.97
N HIS A 149 17.05 2.53 3.65
CA HIS A 149 16.87 3.80 2.96
C HIS A 149 15.61 3.83 2.08
N GLY A 150 15.18 2.68 1.56
CA GLY A 150 13.98 2.60 0.73
C GLY A 150 12.72 2.92 1.53
N PHE A 151 11.89 3.82 1.00
CA PHE A 151 10.59 4.22 1.57
C PHE A 151 10.64 4.85 2.97
N VAL A 152 11.81 5.33 3.43
CA VAL A 152 11.97 6.00 4.73
C VAL A 152 12.08 7.52 4.53
N LYS A 153 11.39 8.29 5.38
CA LYS A 153 11.44 9.75 5.35
C LYS A 153 12.88 10.26 5.52
N ASN A 154 13.24 11.30 4.77
CA ASN A 154 14.59 11.91 4.78
C ASN A 154 15.73 10.97 4.34
N LYS A 155 15.42 9.84 3.68
CA LYS A 155 16.41 8.96 3.04
C LYS A 155 16.11 8.82 1.55
N SER A 156 17.17 8.58 0.78
CA SER A 156 17.15 8.46 -0.68
C SER A 156 18.21 7.46 -1.17
N CYS A 157 18.17 7.12 -2.46
CA CYS A 157 19.22 6.31 -3.09
C CYS A 157 20.61 6.94 -2.93
N GLN A 158 20.69 8.28 -2.95
CA GLN A 158 21.95 8.99 -2.75
C GLN A 158 22.48 8.82 -1.33
N THR A 159 21.62 8.95 -0.31
CA THR A 159 22.06 8.72 1.09
C THR A 159 22.52 7.28 1.31
N ASN A 160 21.91 6.31 0.61
CA ASN A 160 22.34 4.91 0.68
C ASN A 160 23.71 4.73 0.03
N LEU A 161 23.92 5.33 -1.14
CA LEU A 161 25.19 5.26 -1.86
C LEU A 161 26.34 5.89 -1.06
N ILE A 162 26.08 7.03 -0.41
CA ILE A 162 27.07 7.68 0.47
C ILE A 162 27.42 6.77 1.66
N ALA A 163 26.42 6.26 2.38
CA ALA A 163 26.66 5.36 3.52
C ALA A 163 27.37 4.07 3.11
N PHE A 164 27.06 3.55 1.92
CA PHE A 164 27.75 2.41 1.34
C PHE A 164 29.22 2.73 1.05
N PHE A 165 29.51 3.79 0.29
CA PHE A 165 30.90 4.12 -0.06
C PHE A 165 31.75 4.46 1.16
N ASP A 166 31.22 5.22 2.12
CA ASP A 166 31.92 5.50 3.38
C ASP A 166 32.33 4.21 4.11
N ARG A 167 31.44 3.21 4.13
CA ARG A 167 31.75 1.90 4.70
C ARG A 167 32.80 1.15 3.89
N ILE A 168 32.72 1.15 2.55
CA ILE A 168 33.68 0.43 1.70
C ILE A 168 35.06 1.08 1.77
N THR A 169 35.17 2.39 1.61
CA THR A 169 36.46 3.11 1.61
C THR A 169 37.16 2.96 2.95
N SER A 170 36.43 3.04 4.08
CA SER A 170 37.03 2.84 5.40
C SER A 170 37.57 1.43 5.67
N LEU A 171 37.08 0.40 4.96
CA LEU A 171 37.63 -0.97 5.02
C LEU A 171 38.84 -1.10 4.09
N VAL A 172 38.75 -0.54 2.89
CA VAL A 172 39.85 -0.53 1.91
C VAL A 172 41.07 0.21 2.45
N ASP A 173 40.87 1.36 3.12
CA ASP A 173 41.95 2.14 3.74
C ASP A 173 42.69 1.37 4.84
N LYS A 174 42.04 0.36 5.45
CA LYS A 174 42.65 -0.56 6.43
C LYS A 174 43.37 -1.74 5.78
N GLY A 175 43.34 -1.83 4.45
CA GLY A 175 43.87 -2.97 3.70
C GLY A 175 42.99 -4.23 3.77
N GLU A 176 41.72 -4.10 4.16
CA GLU A 176 40.79 -5.23 4.21
C GLU A 176 40.21 -5.52 2.81
N ALA A 177 40.07 -6.80 2.47
CA ALA A 177 39.35 -7.23 1.27
C ALA A 177 37.83 -7.12 1.51
N VAL A 178 37.10 -6.64 0.50
CA VAL A 178 35.66 -6.40 0.59
C VAL A 178 34.92 -7.05 -0.57
N ASP A 179 33.99 -7.94 -0.25
CA ASP A 179 33.05 -8.55 -1.19
C ASP A 179 31.65 -7.97 -0.99
N VAL A 180 30.93 -7.73 -2.10
CA VAL A 180 29.58 -7.15 -2.09
C VAL A 180 28.60 -8.10 -2.76
N ILE A 181 27.54 -8.46 -2.03
CA ILE A 181 26.47 -9.34 -2.52
C ILE A 181 25.22 -8.50 -2.75
N TYR A 182 24.74 -8.47 -4.00
CA TYR A 182 23.47 -7.85 -4.35
C TYR A 182 22.36 -8.90 -4.39
N LEU A 183 21.28 -8.65 -3.63
CA LEU A 183 20.09 -9.51 -3.57
C LEU A 183 18.89 -8.74 -4.12
N ASP A 184 18.08 -9.40 -4.94
CA ASP A 184 16.83 -8.84 -5.46
C ASP A 184 15.68 -9.85 -5.33
N PHE A 185 14.52 -9.36 -4.89
CA PHE A 185 13.33 -10.19 -4.73
C PHE A 185 12.50 -10.15 -6.01
N SER A 186 12.28 -11.31 -6.61
CA SER A 186 11.38 -11.44 -7.76
C SER A 186 9.94 -11.15 -7.32
N LYS A 187 9.29 -10.18 -7.98
CA LYS A 187 7.88 -9.82 -7.74
C LYS A 187 7.55 -9.53 -6.27
N ALA A 188 8.43 -8.80 -5.58
CA ALA A 188 8.40 -8.60 -4.13
C ALA A 188 7.05 -8.22 -3.53
N PHE A 189 6.20 -7.44 -4.22
CA PHE A 189 4.87 -7.06 -3.74
C PHE A 189 3.80 -8.12 -4.00
N ASP A 190 3.90 -8.86 -5.10
CA ASP A 190 2.91 -9.87 -5.51
C ASP A 190 3.06 -11.18 -4.72
N THR A 191 4.23 -11.40 -4.10
CA THR A 191 4.60 -12.64 -3.38
C THR A 191 4.54 -12.49 -1.86
N VAL A 192 4.09 -11.35 -1.32
CA VAL A 192 3.99 -11.16 0.14
C VAL A 192 2.82 -12.00 0.67
N SER A 193 3.11 -12.97 1.55
CA SER A 193 2.06 -13.66 2.30
C SER A 193 1.37 -12.69 3.25
N HIS A 194 0.04 -12.57 3.10
CA HIS A 194 -0.78 -11.74 3.97
C HIS A 194 -0.73 -12.23 5.42
N ASP A 195 -0.74 -13.55 5.66
CA ASP A 195 -0.67 -14.12 7.00
C ASP A 195 0.63 -13.76 7.73
N ILE A 196 1.77 -13.88 7.03
CA ILE A 196 3.08 -13.49 7.58
C ILE A 196 3.14 -11.98 7.83
N LEU A 197 2.56 -11.18 6.94
CA LEU A 197 2.49 -9.73 7.12
C LEU A 197 1.70 -9.37 8.38
N ILE A 198 0.51 -9.94 8.56
CA ILE A 198 -0.34 -9.69 9.73
C ILE A 198 0.32 -10.17 11.03
N ASP A 199 0.93 -11.34 11.04
CA ASP A 199 1.72 -11.84 12.18
C ASP A 199 2.88 -10.90 12.54
N LYS A 200 3.61 -10.38 11.53
CA LYS A 200 4.66 -9.38 11.76
C LYS A 200 4.13 -8.09 12.36
N LEU A 201 3.00 -7.57 11.88
CA LEU A 201 2.39 -6.37 12.47
C LEU A 201 2.02 -6.58 13.94
N GLY A 202 1.51 -7.77 14.30
CA GLY A 202 1.27 -8.16 15.68
C GLY A 202 2.55 -8.22 16.52
N LYS A 203 3.62 -8.82 15.99
CA LYS A 203 4.94 -8.89 16.67
C LYS A 203 5.57 -7.52 16.91
N TYR A 204 5.28 -6.54 16.06
CA TYR A 204 5.72 -5.16 16.25
C TYR A 204 4.77 -4.34 17.14
N ASN A 205 3.79 -4.97 17.81
CA ASN A 205 2.85 -4.33 18.74
C ASN A 205 2.02 -3.20 18.13
N LEU A 206 1.64 -3.30 16.85
CA LEU A 206 0.64 -2.37 16.31
C LEU A 206 -0.72 -2.60 16.99
N ASP A 207 -1.53 -1.55 17.06
CA ASP A 207 -2.86 -1.64 17.64
C ASP A 207 -3.78 -2.58 16.84
N ARG A 208 -4.73 -3.20 17.55
CA ARG A 208 -5.63 -4.20 16.95
C ARG A 208 -6.53 -3.62 15.86
N ALA A 209 -6.91 -2.35 15.94
CA ALA A 209 -7.78 -1.73 14.95
C ALA A 209 -7.04 -1.58 13.62
N THR A 210 -5.80 -1.09 13.65
CA THR A 210 -4.92 -1.00 12.48
C THR A 210 -4.61 -2.37 11.89
N ILE A 211 -4.23 -3.36 12.69
CA ILE A 211 -3.95 -4.71 12.19
C ILE A 211 -5.17 -5.30 11.49
N ARG A 212 -6.34 -5.22 12.12
CA ARG A 212 -7.60 -5.72 11.54
C ARG A 212 -7.96 -4.97 10.27
N TRP A 213 -7.78 -3.64 10.24
CA TRP A 213 -8.06 -2.85 9.04
C TRP A 213 -7.13 -3.26 7.89
N VAL A 214 -5.82 -3.42 8.14
CA VAL A 214 -4.85 -3.88 7.12
C VAL A 214 -5.21 -5.27 6.61
N HIS A 215 -5.54 -6.21 7.51
CA HIS A 215 -5.99 -7.55 7.13
C HIS A 215 -7.21 -7.47 6.19
N ASN A 216 -8.25 -6.75 6.61
CA ASN A 216 -9.48 -6.64 5.83
C ASN A 216 -9.27 -5.85 4.53
N TRP A 217 -8.31 -4.93 4.48
CA TRP A 217 -7.97 -4.14 3.28
C TRP A 217 -7.35 -4.99 2.19
N LEU A 218 -6.53 -5.96 2.59
CA LEU A 218 -5.86 -6.90 1.71
C LEU A 218 -6.80 -8.02 1.25
N ASP A 219 -7.90 -8.27 1.96
CA ASP A 219 -8.82 -9.38 1.70
C ASP A 219 -9.98 -9.04 0.77
N ASN A 220 -10.48 -10.04 0.03
CA ASN A 220 -11.62 -9.97 -0.89
C ASN A 220 -11.54 -8.80 -1.89
N ARG A 221 -10.37 -8.61 -2.50
CA ARG A 221 -10.15 -7.56 -3.50
C ARG A 221 -10.52 -8.07 -4.89
N SER A 222 -11.02 -7.17 -5.73
CA SER A 222 -11.32 -7.49 -7.12
C SER A 222 -10.79 -6.44 -8.09
N GLN A 223 -10.49 -6.89 -9.29
CA GLN A 223 -9.98 -6.05 -10.36
C GLN A 223 -10.67 -6.35 -11.69
N ARG A 224 -10.59 -5.38 -12.61
CA ARG A 224 -10.86 -5.58 -14.03
C ARG A 224 -9.91 -4.75 -14.86
N VAL A 225 -9.57 -5.20 -16.06
CA VAL A 225 -8.71 -4.47 -17.00
C VAL A 225 -9.55 -3.55 -17.89
N VAL A 226 -9.05 -2.32 -18.10
CA VAL A 226 -9.64 -1.33 -19.00
C VAL A 226 -8.66 -1.01 -20.11
N VAL A 227 -9.04 -1.27 -21.36
CA VAL A 227 -8.26 -0.97 -22.57
C VAL A 227 -9.13 -0.25 -23.58
N ASN A 228 -8.76 0.98 -23.96
CA ASN A 228 -9.47 1.78 -24.96
C ASN A 228 -11.00 1.85 -24.69
N GLY A 229 -11.39 2.06 -23.44
CA GLY A 229 -12.79 2.11 -23.00
C GLY A 229 -13.49 0.75 -22.84
N SER A 230 -12.91 -0.34 -23.34
CA SER A 230 -13.42 -1.69 -23.13
C SER A 230 -13.00 -2.23 -21.76
N LYS A 231 -13.97 -2.78 -21.02
CA LYS A 231 -13.79 -3.31 -19.67
C LYS A 231 -13.87 -4.84 -19.70
N SER A 232 -12.96 -5.51 -19.00
CA SER A 232 -13.06 -6.95 -18.73
C SER A 232 -14.08 -7.24 -17.62
N CYS A 233 -14.39 -8.52 -17.39
CA CYS A 233 -15.11 -8.95 -16.20
C CYS A 233 -14.32 -8.66 -14.92
N TRP A 234 -15.05 -8.58 -13.80
CA TRP A 234 -14.44 -8.51 -12.48
C TRP A 234 -13.86 -9.87 -12.09
N LYS A 235 -12.66 -9.86 -11.54
CA LYS A 235 -11.99 -11.05 -11.00
C LYS A 235 -11.46 -10.78 -9.60
N GLY A 236 -11.66 -11.74 -8.70
CA GLY A 236 -11.03 -11.73 -7.38
C GLY A 236 -9.52 -11.92 -7.51
N ILE A 237 -8.76 -11.22 -6.67
CA ILE A 237 -7.28 -11.29 -6.64
C ILE A 237 -6.71 -11.64 -5.27
N THR A 238 -7.55 -11.69 -4.23
CA THR A 238 -7.16 -12.06 -2.87
C THR A 238 -8.21 -12.92 -2.21
#